data_AF-A0A0Q9KL81-F1
#
_entry.id   AF-A0A0Q9KL81-F1
#
_cell.length_a   1.000
_cell.length_b   1.000
_cell.length_c   1.000
_cell.angle_alpha   90.00
_cell.angle_beta   90.00
_cell.angle_gamma   90.00
#
_symmetry.space_group_name_H-M   'P 1'
#
loop_
_entity.id
_entity.type
_entity.pdbx_description
1 polymer ?
#
loop_
_entity_poly.entity_id
_entity_poly.type
_entity_poly.pdbx_seq_one_letter_code
_entity_poly.pdbx_strand_id
1 'polypeptide(L)'
;MTPEQCAAQRQIDLAATIRGLTLADAVGLALRDHRRRLGLSQRAYARLRSKTPSSIARLESSAGCSQLKAVIEALDGTGFELALVRPGDEDTGSTPAAIVGPDAWPMTELLARVRDGSRRFPAHHEAQAVVSPPSWWWHREFFAGRPGPEPQWYAPRPTPQEPYPLRSDTA
;
A
#
# COMPACT_ATOMS: atom_id res chain seq x y z
N MET A 1 45.94 -15.69 3.10
CA MET A 1 45.20 -14.71 2.27
C MET A 1 46.05 -13.47 2.11
N THR A 2 46.27 -13.03 0.87
CA THR A 2 46.94 -11.75 0.59
C THR A 2 45.97 -10.57 0.80
N PRO A 3 46.45 -9.33 0.99
CA PRO A 3 45.59 -8.15 1.09
C PRO A 3 44.63 -7.99 -0.11
N GLU A 4 45.09 -8.36 -1.31
CA GLU A 4 44.28 -8.34 -2.54
C GLU A 4 43.14 -9.36 -2.50
N GLN A 5 43.38 -10.57 -1.98
CA GLN A 5 42.34 -11.59 -1.80
C GLN A 5 41.29 -11.13 -0.78
N CYS A 6 41.70 -10.46 0.30
CA CYS A 6 40.77 -9.89 1.28
C CYS A 6 39.90 -8.77 0.66
N ALA A 7 40.47 -7.93 -0.21
CA ALA A 7 39.74 -6.87 -0.89
C ALA A 7 38.71 -7.44 -1.90
N ALA A 8 39.11 -8.46 -2.68
CA ALA A 8 38.22 -9.14 -3.60
C ALA A 8 37.04 -9.82 -2.86
N GLN A 9 37.32 -10.47 -1.74
CA GLN A 9 36.28 -11.08 -0.91
C GLN A 9 35.28 -10.05 -0.38
N ARG A 10 35.76 -8.89 0.12
CA ARG A 10 34.87 -7.80 0.57
C ARG A 10 33.97 -7.29 -0.54
N GLN A 11 34.45 -7.22 -1.78
CA GLN A 11 33.65 -6.78 -2.92
C GLN A 11 32.55 -7.80 -3.27
N ILE A 12 32.86 -9.10 -3.18
CA ILE A 12 31.89 -10.19 -3.36
C ILE A 12 30.83 -10.12 -2.25
N ASP A 13 31.24 -9.97 -1.00
CA ASP A 13 30.35 -9.87 0.17
C ASP A 13 29.43 -8.63 0.09
N LEU A 14 29.96 -7.50 -0.37
CA LEU A 14 29.19 -6.27 -0.61
C LEU A 14 28.12 -6.50 -1.67
N ALA A 15 28.48 -7.07 -2.82
CA ALA A 15 27.53 -7.34 -3.89
C ALA A 15 26.43 -8.33 -3.46
N ALA A 16 26.78 -9.35 -2.67
CA ALA A 16 25.81 -10.28 -2.10
C ALA A 16 24.86 -9.59 -1.12
N THR A 17 25.38 -8.72 -0.25
CA THR A 17 24.59 -7.96 0.73
C THR A 17 23.63 -6.99 0.04
N ILE A 18 24.08 -6.27 -0.98
CA ILE A 18 23.22 -5.35 -1.76
C ILE A 18 22.05 -6.12 -2.40
N ARG A 19 22.30 -7.31 -2.96
CA ARG A 19 21.24 -8.14 -3.56
C ARG A 19 20.24 -8.67 -2.54
N GLY A 20 20.66 -8.88 -1.29
CA GLY A 20 19.79 -9.35 -0.20
C GLY A 20 19.11 -8.23 0.59
N LEU A 21 19.40 -6.96 0.29
CA LEU A 21 18.92 -5.83 1.07
C LEU A 21 17.41 -5.65 0.88
N THR A 22 16.66 -5.78 1.96
CA THR A 22 15.20 -5.55 1.94
C THR A 22 14.88 -4.08 2.21
N LEU A 23 13.64 -3.67 1.94
CA LEU A 23 13.16 -2.34 2.33
C LEU A 23 13.29 -2.10 3.85
N ALA A 24 13.06 -3.13 4.65
CA ALA A 24 13.20 -3.04 6.11
C ALA A 24 14.65 -2.74 6.53
N ASP A 25 15.63 -3.35 5.86
CA ASP A 25 17.05 -3.08 6.12
C ASP A 25 17.42 -1.66 5.70
N ALA A 26 16.92 -1.19 4.55
CA ALA A 26 17.14 0.17 4.07
C ALA A 26 16.58 1.22 5.05
N VAL A 27 15.40 0.99 5.64
CA VAL A 27 14.84 1.86 6.70
C VAL A 27 15.76 1.89 7.92
N GLY A 28 16.26 0.74 8.36
CA GLY A 28 17.20 0.67 9.49
C GLY A 28 18.49 1.45 9.20
N LEU A 29 19.03 1.32 7.99
CA LEU A 29 20.19 2.07 7.52
C LEU A 29 19.93 3.58 7.47
N ALA A 30 18.77 4.01 6.97
CA ALA A 30 18.37 5.42 6.93
C ALA A 30 18.34 6.06 8.33
N LEU A 31 17.78 5.36 9.32
CA LEU A 31 17.76 5.83 10.71
C LEU A 31 19.18 5.90 11.32
N ARG A 32 20.02 4.89 11.05
CA ARG A 32 21.41 4.87 11.53
C ARG A 32 22.24 5.97 10.88
N ASP A 33 22.01 6.26 9.61
CA ASP A 33 22.65 7.33 8.86
C ASP A 33 22.26 8.71 9.41
N HIS A 34 20.96 8.96 9.61
CA HIS A 34 20.50 10.19 10.25
C HIS A 34 21.07 10.37 11.66
N ARG A 35 21.06 9.32 12.49
CA ARG A 35 21.68 9.36 13.82
C ARG A 35 23.19 9.65 13.76
N ARG A 36 23.89 9.09 12.77
CA ARG A 36 25.32 9.30 12.55
C ARG A 36 25.61 10.75 12.16
N ARG A 37 24.81 11.34 11.26
CA ARG A 37 24.93 12.76 10.88
C ARG A 37 24.80 13.70 12.08
N LEU A 38 23.95 13.35 13.04
CA LEU A 38 23.77 14.11 14.28
C LEU A 38 24.84 13.83 15.35
N GLY A 39 25.72 12.84 15.15
CA GLY A 39 26.73 12.46 16.13
C GLY A 39 26.16 11.89 17.43
N LEU A 40 24.93 11.36 17.41
CA LEU A 40 24.23 10.94 18.63
C LEU A 40 24.42 9.46 18.96
N SER A 41 24.54 9.18 20.26
CA SER A 41 24.37 7.82 20.77
C SER A 41 22.91 7.36 20.58
N GLN A 42 22.69 6.04 20.59
CA GLN A 42 21.33 5.49 20.41
C GLN A 42 20.34 5.99 21.47
N ARG A 43 20.78 6.10 22.74
CA ARG A 43 19.95 6.62 23.84
C ARG A 43 19.65 8.12 23.67
N ALA A 44 20.61 8.91 23.19
CA ALA A 44 20.39 10.32 22.92
C ALA A 44 19.43 10.52 21.74
N TYR A 45 19.59 9.74 20.67
CA TYR A 45 18.70 9.75 19.52
C TYR A 45 17.27 9.33 19.88
N ALA A 46 17.11 8.29 20.71
CA ALA A 46 15.81 7.87 21.21
C ALA A 46 15.08 8.99 21.95
N ARG A 47 15.78 9.71 22.84
CA ARG A 47 15.22 10.89 23.53
C ARG A 47 14.83 11.99 22.56
N LEU A 48 15.68 12.32 21.59
CA LEU A 48 15.37 13.32 20.55
C LEU A 48 14.09 12.97 19.78
N ARG A 49 13.87 11.68 19.51
CA ARG A 49 12.72 11.17 18.77
C ARG A 49 11.51 10.86 19.65
N SER A 50 11.56 11.17 20.95
CA SER A 50 10.51 10.82 21.93
C SER A 50 10.14 9.33 21.91
N LYS A 51 11.12 8.45 21.68
CA LYS A 51 10.97 6.98 21.64
C LYS A 51 11.87 6.31 22.68
N THR A 52 11.57 5.07 23.02
CA THR A 52 12.43 4.28 23.91
C THR A 52 13.70 3.81 23.18
N PRO A 53 14.83 3.60 23.88
CA PRO A 53 16.04 3.06 23.26
C PRO A 53 15.81 1.69 22.60
N SER A 54 14.98 0.83 23.19
CA SER A 54 14.64 -0.48 22.64
C SER A 54 13.78 -0.37 21.37
N SER A 55 12.88 0.62 21.29
CA SER A 55 12.11 0.90 20.09
C SER A 55 13.02 1.35 18.94
N ILE A 56 13.96 2.27 19.21
CA ILE A 56 14.95 2.68 18.20
C ILE A 56 15.84 1.51 17.79
N ALA A 57 16.32 0.70 18.74
CA ALA A 57 17.15 -0.47 18.42
C ALA A 57 16.43 -1.44 17.48
N ARG A 58 15.14 -1.72 17.75
CA ARG A 58 14.32 -2.58 16.90
C ARG A 58 14.08 -1.97 15.52
N LEU A 59 13.84 -0.67 15.42
CA LEU A 59 13.68 0.01 14.13
C LEU A 59 14.98 0.01 13.33
N GLU A 60 16.14 0.15 13.98
CA GLU A 60 17.44 0.10 13.32
C GLU A 60 17.84 -1.32 12.87
N SER A 61 17.38 -2.37 13.56
CA SER A 61 17.79 -3.77 13.28
C SER A 61 16.74 -4.59 12.52
N SER A 62 15.47 -4.26 12.66
CA SER A 62 14.35 -5.12 12.26
C SER A 62 13.07 -4.29 12.03
N ALA A 63 13.18 -3.24 11.19
CA ALA A 63 12.06 -2.35 10.90
C ALA A 63 10.81 -3.09 10.38
N GLY A 64 11.00 -4.21 9.66
CA GLY A 64 9.91 -5.03 9.12
C GLY A 64 9.01 -5.69 10.17
N CYS A 65 9.46 -5.79 11.42
CA CYS A 65 8.63 -6.27 12.55
C CYS A 65 7.86 -5.13 13.24
N SER A 66 8.03 -3.89 12.80
CA SER A 66 7.35 -2.71 13.35
C SER A 66 6.11 -2.39 12.53
N GLN A 67 5.10 -1.80 13.17
CA GLN A 67 3.93 -1.29 12.45
C GLN A 67 4.36 -0.19 11.48
N LEU A 68 3.76 -0.17 10.28
CA LEU A 68 4.06 0.83 9.24
C LEU A 68 3.97 2.27 9.76
N LYS A 69 2.96 2.57 10.60
CA LYS A 69 2.80 3.88 11.26
C LYS A 69 4.05 4.26 12.07
N ALA A 70 4.59 3.34 12.86
CA ALA A 70 5.76 3.60 13.68
C ALA A 70 7.03 3.82 12.83
N VAL A 71 7.11 3.16 11.66
CA VAL A 71 8.20 3.38 10.69
C VAL A 71 8.10 4.77 10.05
N ILE A 72 6.92 5.17 9.60
CA ILE A 72 6.68 6.50 9.02
C ILE A 72 7.04 7.60 10.03
N GLU A 73 6.55 7.49 11.27
CA GLU A 73 6.92 8.43 12.36
C GLU A 73 8.41 8.42 12.69
N ALA A 74 9.09 7.29 12.51
CA ALA A 74 10.54 7.21 12.76
C ALA A 74 11.35 7.88 11.64
N LEU A 75 10.84 7.88 10.41
CA LEU A 75 11.46 8.49 9.23
C LEU A 75 11.18 9.99 9.12
N ASP A 76 10.11 10.48 9.73
CA ASP A 76 9.76 11.90 9.71
C ASP A 76 10.94 12.81 10.09
N GLY A 77 11.26 13.82 9.28
CA GLY A 77 12.39 14.71 9.53
C GLY A 77 13.80 14.09 9.43
N THR A 78 13.94 12.86 8.93
CA THR A 78 15.27 12.24 8.69
C THR A 78 15.85 12.55 7.30
N GLY A 79 15.01 13.08 6.40
CA GLY A 79 15.30 13.28 4.98
C GLY A 79 14.97 12.06 4.10
N PHE A 80 14.39 11.01 4.68
CA PHE A 80 13.94 9.81 3.98
C PHE A 80 12.44 9.62 4.16
N GLU A 81 11.77 9.11 3.12
CA GLU A 81 10.33 8.84 3.13
C GLU A 81 10.02 7.49 2.46
N LEU A 82 8.86 6.92 2.78
CA LEU A 82 8.35 5.72 2.11
C LEU A 82 7.34 6.12 1.06
N ALA A 83 7.50 5.60 -0.15
CA ALA A 83 6.60 5.84 -1.28
C ALA A 83 6.10 4.51 -1.84
N LEU A 84 4.82 4.47 -2.21
CA LEU A 84 4.31 3.44 -3.10
C LEU A 84 4.65 3.84 -4.54
N VAL A 85 5.26 2.94 -5.29
CA VAL A 85 5.70 3.20 -6.66
C VAL A 85 5.01 2.23 -7.59
N ARG A 86 4.42 2.74 -8.67
CA ARG A 86 3.92 1.92 -9.77
C ARG A 86 5.09 1.69 -10.72
N PRO A 87 5.48 0.43 -11.00
CA PRO A 87 6.53 0.15 -11.97
C PRO A 87 6.09 0.69 -13.34
N GLY A 88 7.09 1.07 -14.14
CA GLY A 88 6.88 1.35 -15.55
C GLY A 88 6.41 0.12 -16.31
N ASP A 89 5.68 0.32 -17.40
CA ASP A 89 5.29 -0.78 -18.27
C ASP A 89 6.50 -1.24 -19.09
N GLU A 90 7.00 -2.45 -18.82
CA GLU A 90 8.23 -2.96 -19.44
C GLU A 90 8.04 -3.18 -20.96
N ASP A 91 6.80 -3.48 -21.39
CA ASP A 91 6.48 -3.81 -22.79
C ASP A 91 6.40 -2.61 -23.72
N THR A 92 6.20 -1.40 -23.20
CA THR A 92 6.03 -0.18 -24.03
C THR A 92 7.26 0.75 -23.97
N GLY A 93 8.29 0.39 -23.19
CA GLY A 93 9.60 1.06 -23.20
C GLY A 93 9.62 2.56 -22.87
N SER A 94 8.53 3.15 -22.33
CA SER A 94 8.43 4.62 -22.23
C SER A 94 7.83 5.18 -20.94
N THR A 95 7.33 4.37 -20.01
CA THR A 95 6.79 4.91 -18.76
C THR A 95 7.77 4.67 -17.63
N PRO A 96 8.42 5.70 -17.05
CA PRO A 96 9.26 5.51 -15.88
C PRO A 96 8.40 5.10 -14.67
N ALA A 97 9.02 4.42 -13.71
CA ALA A 97 8.37 4.14 -12.44
C ALA A 97 7.94 5.45 -11.75
N ALA A 98 6.68 5.52 -11.31
CA ALA A 98 6.09 6.75 -10.79
C ALA A 98 5.58 6.56 -9.36
N ILE A 99 5.80 7.57 -8.52
CA ILE A 99 5.23 7.61 -7.16
C ILE A 99 3.71 7.71 -7.28
N VAL A 100 3.00 6.83 -6.58
CA VAL A 100 1.54 6.78 -6.57
C VAL A 100 1.01 7.77 -5.54
N GLY A 101 0.51 8.91 -6.02
CA GLY A 101 -0.16 9.91 -5.18
C GLY A 101 -1.57 9.51 -4.73
N PRO A 102 -2.18 10.24 -3.78
CA PRO A 102 -3.57 10.02 -3.36
C PRO A 102 -4.60 10.20 -4.48
N ASP A 103 -4.29 11.05 -5.46
CA ASP A 103 -5.07 11.36 -6.65
C ASP A 103 -4.94 10.32 -7.77
N ALA A 104 -4.02 9.36 -7.64
CA ALA A 104 -3.85 8.28 -8.61
C ALA A 104 -4.96 7.20 -8.53
N TRP A 105 -5.88 7.33 -7.56
CA TRP A 105 -6.99 6.40 -7.34
C TRP A 105 -8.30 7.01 -7.82
N PRO A 106 -9.17 6.23 -8.49
CA PRO A 106 -10.47 6.73 -8.91
C PRO A 106 -11.32 7.12 -7.70
N MET A 107 -12.15 8.14 -7.88
CA MET A 107 -13.06 8.65 -6.84
C MET A 107 -13.90 7.54 -6.19
N THR A 108 -14.31 6.55 -6.98
CA THR A 108 -15.09 5.39 -6.54
C THR A 108 -14.37 4.56 -5.49
N GLU A 109 -13.07 4.30 -5.65
CA GLU A 109 -12.27 3.55 -4.66
C GLU A 109 -12.07 4.33 -3.35
N LEU A 110 -11.94 5.65 -3.47
CA LEU A 110 -11.76 6.53 -2.32
C LEU A 110 -13.06 6.67 -1.50
N LEU A 111 -14.17 6.97 -2.19
CA LEU A 111 -15.41 7.42 -1.56
C LEU A 111 -16.52 6.35 -1.51
N ALA A 112 -16.62 5.47 -2.50
CA ALA A 112 -17.76 4.57 -2.60
C ALA A 112 -17.77 3.56 -1.45
N ARG A 113 -18.88 3.52 -0.72
CA ARG A 113 -19.16 2.54 0.33
C ARG A 113 -20.56 2.01 0.10
N VAL A 114 -20.80 0.78 0.55
CA VAL A 114 -22.17 0.24 0.59
C VAL A 114 -23.06 1.13 1.47
N ARG A 115 -24.39 1.01 1.33
CA ARG A 115 -25.36 1.94 1.93
C ARG A 115 -25.17 2.27 3.42
N ASP A 116 -24.66 1.33 4.22
CA ASP A 116 -24.49 1.48 5.67
C ASP A 116 -23.09 2.00 6.04
N GLY A 117 -22.25 2.32 5.05
CA GLY A 117 -20.88 2.77 5.24
C GLY A 117 -19.91 1.67 5.71
N SER A 118 -20.37 0.44 5.95
CA SER A 118 -19.59 -0.59 6.64
C SER A 118 -18.39 -1.10 5.83
N ARG A 119 -18.50 -1.12 4.50
CA ARG A 119 -17.49 -1.71 3.61
C ARG A 119 -17.44 -1.03 2.25
N ARG A 120 -16.34 -1.28 1.54
CA ARG A 120 -16.20 -0.96 0.11
C ARG A 120 -17.03 -1.92 -0.75
N PHE A 121 -17.31 -1.51 -1.98
CA PHE A 121 -17.81 -2.45 -3.00
C PHE A 121 -16.71 -3.47 -3.35
N PRO A 122 -17.07 -4.68 -3.81
CA PRO A 122 -16.07 -5.62 -4.29
C PRO A 122 -15.30 -5.04 -5.48
N ALA A 123 -14.00 -5.32 -5.57
CA ALA A 123 -13.09 -4.68 -6.53
C ALA A 123 -13.45 -4.89 -8.02
N HIS A 124 -14.18 -5.94 -8.37
CA HIS A 124 -14.60 -6.22 -9.76
C HIS A 124 -15.95 -5.59 -10.12
N HIS A 125 -16.62 -4.94 -9.16
CA HIS A 125 -17.89 -4.28 -9.40
C HIS A 125 -17.66 -2.80 -9.69
N GLU A 126 -18.26 -2.32 -10.78
CA GLU A 126 -18.24 -0.91 -11.12
C GLU A 126 -19.27 -0.15 -10.28
N ALA A 127 -18.80 0.49 -9.21
CA ALA A 127 -19.62 1.35 -8.37
C ALA A 127 -19.80 2.73 -9.04
N GLN A 128 -21.05 3.16 -9.13
CA GLN A 128 -21.43 4.47 -9.67
C GLN A 128 -22.19 5.27 -8.62
N ALA A 129 -21.99 6.59 -8.63
CA ALA A 129 -22.76 7.51 -7.80
C ALA A 129 -24.21 7.52 -8.30
N VAL A 130 -25.17 7.54 -7.38
CA VAL A 130 -26.60 7.57 -7.72
C VAL A 130 -27.26 8.80 -7.13
N VAL A 131 -27.98 9.54 -7.97
CA VAL A 131 -28.79 10.71 -7.55
C VAL A 131 -30.19 10.27 -7.11
N SER A 132 -30.65 9.13 -7.63
CA SER A 132 -31.90 8.48 -7.24
C SER A 132 -31.62 7.04 -6.82
N PRO A 133 -32.18 6.55 -5.72
CA PRO A 133 -31.97 5.19 -5.26
C PRO A 133 -32.39 4.15 -6.31
N PRO A 134 -31.68 3.01 -6.37
CA PRO A 134 -32.07 1.89 -7.23
C PRO A 134 -33.44 1.34 -6.81
N SER A 135 -34.18 0.81 -7.79
CA SER A 135 -35.58 0.35 -7.62
C SER A 135 -35.77 -0.61 -6.43
N TRP A 136 -34.82 -1.51 -6.19
CA TRP A 136 -34.91 -2.44 -5.05
C TRP A 136 -35.00 -1.72 -3.71
N TRP A 137 -34.39 -0.55 -3.54
CA TRP A 137 -34.40 0.19 -2.27
C TRP A 137 -35.81 0.74 -2.00
N TRP A 138 -36.43 1.33 -3.03
CA TRP A 138 -37.82 1.77 -2.98
C TRP A 138 -38.75 0.63 -2.58
N HIS A 139 -38.65 -0.51 -3.26
CA HIS A 139 -39.57 -1.63 -3.05
C HIS A 139 -39.33 -2.40 -1.75
N ARG A 140 -38.08 -2.54 -1.31
CA ARG A 140 -37.74 -3.40 -0.16
C ARG A 140 -37.62 -2.65 1.16
N GLU A 141 -37.42 -1.34 1.13
CA GLU A 141 -37.12 -0.56 2.34
C GLU A 141 -38.12 0.57 2.52
N PHE A 142 -38.18 1.50 1.56
CA PHE A 142 -39.04 2.67 1.67
C PHE A 142 -40.52 2.30 1.72
N PHE A 143 -41.03 1.62 0.69
CA PHE A 143 -42.44 1.19 0.64
C PHE A 143 -42.76 0.06 1.63
N ALA A 144 -41.75 -0.66 2.13
CA ALA A 144 -41.92 -1.73 3.12
C ALA A 144 -41.99 -1.21 4.57
N GLY A 145 -41.94 0.11 4.78
CA GLY A 145 -42.04 0.73 6.12
C GLY A 145 -40.81 0.54 7.00
N ARG A 146 -39.66 0.16 6.42
CA ARG A 146 -38.37 0.03 7.11
C ARG A 146 -37.30 0.80 6.34
N PRO A 147 -37.37 2.14 6.30
CA PRO A 147 -36.44 2.92 5.52
C PRO A 147 -35.04 2.77 6.12
N GLY A 148 -34.18 2.00 5.45
CA GLY A 148 -32.75 2.03 5.67
C GLY A 148 -32.14 3.29 5.08
N PRO A 149 -30.84 3.55 5.33
CA PRO A 149 -30.16 4.70 4.75
C PRO A 149 -30.20 4.64 3.23
N GLU A 150 -30.48 5.80 2.63
CA GLU A 150 -30.53 5.96 1.18
C GLU A 150 -29.14 5.73 0.56
N PRO A 151 -29.01 4.82 -0.42
CA PRO A 151 -27.72 4.54 -1.03
C PRO A 151 -27.27 5.72 -1.89
N GLN A 152 -26.07 6.23 -1.60
CA GLN A 152 -25.39 7.26 -2.43
C GLN A 152 -24.57 6.63 -3.58
N TRP A 153 -24.31 5.33 -3.49
CA TRP A 153 -23.53 4.55 -4.45
C TRP A 153 -24.24 3.24 -4.75
N TYR A 154 -24.11 2.78 -6.00
CA TYR A 154 -24.67 1.51 -6.44
C TYR A 154 -23.74 0.82 -7.43
N ALA A 155 -23.59 -0.49 -7.28
CA ALA A 155 -22.95 -1.33 -8.28
C ALA A 155 -24.03 -2.21 -8.93
N PRO A 156 -24.38 -1.98 -10.20
CA PRO A 156 -25.27 -2.86 -10.94
C PRO A 156 -24.73 -4.29 -10.89
N ARG A 157 -25.62 -5.25 -10.67
CA ARG A 157 -25.23 -6.63 -11.00
C ARG A 157 -25.15 -6.70 -12.52
N PRO A 158 -24.06 -7.22 -13.10
CA PRO A 158 -24.09 -7.57 -14.50
C PRO A 158 -25.31 -8.49 -14.70
N THR A 159 -26.14 -8.16 -15.69
CA THR A 159 -27.17 -9.10 -16.15
C THR A 159 -26.47 -10.43 -16.42
N PRO A 160 -27.02 -11.57 -15.97
CA PRO A 160 -26.49 -12.86 -16.37
C PRO A 160 -26.30 -12.83 -17.89
N GLN A 161 -25.07 -13.03 -18.36
CA GLN A 161 -24.87 -13.24 -19.79
C GLN A 161 -25.81 -14.38 -20.18
N GLU A 162 -26.60 -14.17 -21.24
CA GLU A 162 -27.44 -15.23 -21.78
C GLU A 162 -26.58 -16.50 -21.92
N PRO A 163 -27.07 -17.66 -21.46
CA PRO A 163 -26.33 -18.89 -21.62
C PRO A 163 -25.95 -19.03 -23.08
N TYR A 164 -24.66 -19.21 -23.34
CA TYR A 164 -24.11 -19.47 -24.66
C TYR A 164 -25.02 -20.48 -25.37
N PRO A 165 -25.54 -20.20 -26.59
CA PRO A 165 -26.42 -21.14 -27.25
C PRO A 165 -25.67 -22.47 -27.36
N LEU A 166 -26.18 -23.50 -26.69
CA LEU A 166 -25.69 -24.86 -26.85
C LEU A 166 -25.83 -25.15 -28.34
N ARG A 167 -24.69 -25.33 -29.02
CA ARG A 167 -24.67 -25.80 -30.40
C ARG A 167 -25.58 -27.02 -30.46
N SER A 168 -26.70 -26.87 -31.17
CA SER A 168 -27.56 -27.98 -31.48
C SER A 168 -26.84 -28.76 -32.58
N ASP A 169 -25.95 -29.66 -32.18
CA ASP A 169 -25.39 -30.66 -33.10
C ASP A 169 -26.58 -31.50 -33.56
N THR A 170 -27.02 -31.19 -34.77
CA THR A 170 -28.02 -31.94 -35.51
C THR A 170 -27.30 -33.15 -36.12
N ALA A 171 -27.71 -34.34 -35.71
CA ALA A 171 -27.42 -35.61 -36.39
C ALA A 171 -28.60 -35.99 -37.28
#